data_AF-B4DWT7-F1
#
_entry.id   AF-B4DWT7-F1
#
_cell.length_a   1.000
_cell.length_b   1.000
_cell.length_c   1.000
_cell.angle_alpha   90.00
_cell.angle_beta   90.00
_cell.angle_gamma   90.00
#
_symmetry.space_group_name_H-M   'P 1'
#
loop_
_entity.id
_entity.type
_entity.pdbx_description
1 polymer ?
#
loop_
_entity_poly.entity_id
_entity_poly.type
_entity_poly.pdbx_seq_one_letter_code
_entity_poly.pdbx_strand_id
1 'polypeptide(L)'
;MRQQRAEMDMVAWGVDLASVEQHINSHRGIHNSIGDYRWQLDKIKADLREKSAIYQLEEEYENLLKASFERMDHLRQLQNIIQATSREIMWINDCEEEELLYDWSDKNTNIAQKQEAFSIRMSQLEVKEKELNKLKQESDQLVLNQHPASDKIEAYMDTLQTQWSWILQITKCIDVHLKENAAYFQFFEEAQSTEAYLKGLQDSIRKKYPCDKNMPLQHLLEQIKELEKEREKILEYKRQVQNLVNKSKKIVQLKPRNPDYRSNKPIILRALCDYKQDQKIVHKGDECILKDNNERSKWYVTGPGGVDMLVPSVGLIIPPPNPLAVDLSCKIEQYYEAILALWNQLYINMKSLVSWHYCMIDIEKIRAMTIAKLKTMRQEDYMKTIADLELHYQEFIRNSQGSEMFGDDDKRKIQSQFTDAQKHYQTLVIQLPGYPQHQTVTTTEITHHGTCQDVNHNKVIETNRENDKQETWMLMELQKIRRQIEHCEGRMTLKNLPLADQGSSHHITVKINELKSVQNDSQAIAEVLNQLKDMLANFRGSEKYCYLQNEVFGLFQKLENINGVTDGYLNSLCTVRALLQAILQTEDMLKVYKARLTEEETVCLDLDKVEAYRCGLK
;
A
#
# COMPACT_ATOMS: atom_id res chain seq x y z
N MET A 1 22.15 64.20 42.00
CA MET A 1 21.36 63.00 42.34
C MET A 1 20.17 62.81 41.39
N ARG A 2 19.14 63.67 41.40
CA ARG A 2 17.97 63.51 40.49
C ARG A 2 18.28 63.54 38.99
N GLN A 3 19.23 64.37 38.57
CA GLN A 3 19.70 64.40 37.17
C GLN A 3 20.36 63.07 36.75
N GLN A 4 21.17 62.46 37.62
CA GLN A 4 21.79 61.16 37.36
C GLN A 4 20.73 60.05 37.27
N ARG A 5 19.64 60.16 38.02
CA ARG A 5 18.49 59.25 37.93
C ARG A 5 17.75 59.38 36.58
N ALA A 6 17.51 60.60 36.12
CA ALA A 6 16.94 60.83 34.80
C ALA A 6 17.84 60.28 33.68
N GLU A 7 19.17 60.39 33.83
CA GLU A 7 20.13 59.89 32.85
C GLU A 7 20.19 58.36 32.76
N MET A 8 19.98 57.64 33.86
CA MET A 8 19.88 56.17 33.84
C MET A 8 18.51 55.67 33.37
N ASP A 9 17.44 56.43 33.62
CA ASP A 9 16.08 56.05 33.24
C ASP A 9 15.77 56.33 31.76
N MET A 10 16.47 57.29 31.13
CA MET A 10 16.31 57.60 29.70
C MET A 10 16.92 56.56 28.75
N VAL A 11 17.69 55.59 29.27
CA VAL A 11 18.37 54.58 28.45
C VAL A 11 17.38 53.51 28.00
N ALA A 12 17.17 53.43 26.69
CA ALA A 12 16.30 52.43 26.06
C ALA A 12 16.85 51.00 26.23
N TRP A 13 15.95 50.06 26.46
CA TRP A 13 16.26 48.63 26.51
C TRP A 13 16.14 48.00 25.12
N GLY A 14 17.14 47.20 24.74
CA GLY A 14 17.18 46.52 23.45
C GLY A 14 17.99 45.23 23.52
N VAL A 15 17.81 44.37 22.51
CA VAL A 15 18.48 43.06 22.40
C VAL A 15 19.75 43.09 21.56
N ASP A 16 20.13 44.25 21.03
CA ASP A 16 21.37 44.41 20.29
C ASP A 16 22.58 44.37 21.25
N LEU A 17 23.44 43.37 21.09
CA LEU A 17 24.58 43.13 21.98
C LEU A 17 25.57 44.30 22.01
N ALA A 18 25.77 44.99 20.88
CA ALA A 18 26.68 46.14 20.81
C ALA A 18 26.15 47.32 21.64
N SER A 19 24.86 47.60 21.55
CA SER A 19 24.18 48.62 22.36
C SER A 19 24.19 48.28 23.85
N VAL A 20 23.95 47.01 24.21
CA VAL A 20 24.00 46.57 25.62
C VAL A 20 25.42 46.74 26.21
N GLU A 21 26.46 46.39 25.46
CA GLU A 21 27.85 46.59 25.88
C GLU A 21 28.18 48.08 26.07
N GLN A 22 27.72 48.95 25.16
CA GLN A 22 27.87 50.40 25.31
C GLN A 22 27.14 50.92 26.56
N HIS A 23 25.92 50.45 26.82
CA HIS A 23 25.15 50.82 28.02
C HIS A 23 25.82 50.35 29.31
N ILE A 24 26.40 49.15 29.35
CA ILE A 24 27.18 48.66 30.49
C ILE A 24 28.38 49.57 30.77
N ASN A 25 29.14 49.93 29.73
CA ASN A 25 30.32 50.77 29.87
C ASN A 25 29.95 52.20 30.29
N SER A 26 28.88 52.77 29.72
CA SER A 26 28.35 54.07 30.12
C SER A 26 27.88 54.08 31.58
N HIS A 27 27.05 53.10 31.97
CA HIS A 27 26.53 53.00 33.33
C HIS A 27 27.63 52.73 34.37
N ARG A 28 28.71 52.03 34.00
CA ARG A 28 29.88 51.84 34.87
C ARG A 28 30.54 53.15 35.26
N GLY A 29 30.64 54.10 34.32
CA GLY A 29 31.12 55.44 34.60
C GLY A 29 30.21 56.19 35.58
N ILE A 30 28.90 56.14 35.33
CA ILE A 30 27.87 56.77 36.19
C ILE A 30 27.89 56.16 37.60
N HIS A 31 27.93 54.83 37.71
CA HIS A 31 27.95 54.11 38.98
C HIS A 31 29.17 54.48 39.84
N ASN A 32 30.36 54.50 39.24
CA ASN A 32 31.58 54.91 39.94
C ASN A 32 31.48 56.39 40.39
N SER A 33 30.94 57.27 39.54
CA SER A 33 30.73 58.67 39.88
C SER A 33 29.76 58.87 41.06
N ILE A 34 28.69 58.07 41.14
CA ILE A 34 27.75 58.06 42.28
C ILE A 34 28.47 57.55 43.53
N GLY A 35 29.29 56.49 43.43
CA GLY A 35 30.07 55.98 44.55
C GLY A 35 31.06 57.00 45.12
N ASP A 36 31.80 57.70 44.25
CA ASP A 36 32.72 58.76 44.65
C ASP A 36 32.01 59.96 45.28
N TYR A 37 30.75 60.22 44.88
CA TYR A 37 29.91 61.27 45.45
C TYR A 37 29.61 61.07 46.94
N ARG A 38 29.79 59.85 47.49
CA ARG A 38 29.65 59.59 48.94
C ARG A 38 30.49 60.52 49.80
N TRP A 39 31.76 60.70 49.43
CA TRP A 39 32.69 61.56 50.17
C TRP A 39 32.27 63.03 50.14
N GLN A 40 31.71 63.50 49.02
CA GLN A 40 31.19 64.86 48.90
C GLN A 40 29.91 65.02 49.74
N LEU A 41 29.04 64.01 49.75
CA LEU A 41 27.83 64.00 50.56
C LEU A 41 28.17 64.05 52.06
N ASP A 42 29.14 63.25 52.52
CA ASP A 42 29.58 63.25 53.92
C ASP A 42 30.11 64.61 54.37
N LYS A 43 30.83 65.33 53.48
CA LYS A 43 31.27 66.70 53.74
C LYS A 43 30.09 67.68 53.85
N ILE A 44 29.13 67.61 52.92
CA ILE A 44 27.93 68.48 52.92
C ILE A 44 27.10 68.23 54.18
N LYS A 45 26.95 66.97 54.61
CA LYS A 45 26.21 66.61 55.84
C LYS A 45 26.88 67.16 57.10
N ALA A 46 28.21 67.23 57.14
CA ALA A 46 28.94 67.79 58.28
C ALA A 46 28.71 69.30 58.45
N ASP A 47 28.46 70.03 57.35
CA ASP A 47 28.24 71.48 57.35
C ASP A 47 26.76 71.86 57.63
N LEU A 48 25.82 70.94 57.41
CA LEU A 48 24.38 71.15 57.62
C LEU A 48 23.99 71.02 59.09
N ARG A 49 23.05 71.87 59.56
CA ARG A 49 22.51 71.85 60.92
C ARG A 49 21.07 71.34 61.01
N GLU A 50 20.36 71.33 59.89
CA GLU A 50 18.96 70.94 59.80
C GLU A 50 18.83 69.42 59.64
N LYS A 51 18.26 68.76 60.66
CA LYS A 51 18.19 67.29 60.73
C LYS A 51 17.33 66.67 59.62
N SER A 52 16.25 67.34 59.21
CA SER A 52 15.35 66.88 58.12
C SER A 52 16.06 66.89 56.76
N ALA A 53 16.81 67.95 56.46
CA ALA A 53 17.57 68.06 55.20
C ALA A 53 18.67 67.00 55.09
N ILE A 54 19.37 66.71 56.20
CA ILE A 54 20.38 65.64 56.25
C ILE A 54 19.74 64.27 55.99
N TYR A 55 18.60 63.99 56.64
CA TYR A 55 17.89 62.72 56.45
C TYR A 55 17.41 62.54 55.01
N GLN A 56 16.80 63.57 54.41
CA GLN A 56 16.35 63.53 53.01
C GLN A 56 17.50 63.34 52.02
N LEU A 57 18.64 63.99 52.24
CA LEU A 57 19.82 63.83 51.37
C LEU A 57 20.42 62.42 51.46
N GLU A 58 20.47 61.84 52.66
CA GLU A 58 20.93 60.46 52.85
C GLU A 58 19.97 59.46 52.20
N GLU A 59 18.66 59.63 52.40
CA GLU A 59 17.63 58.78 51.81
C GLU A 59 17.66 58.83 50.27
N GLU A 60 17.78 60.02 49.67
CA GLU A 60 17.87 60.19 48.21
C GLU A 60 19.17 59.58 47.64
N TYR A 61 20.28 59.66 48.39
CA TYR A 61 21.54 59.05 47.98
C TYR A 61 21.47 57.52 48.06
N GLU A 62 20.99 56.95 49.16
CA GLU A 62 20.86 55.49 49.31
C GLU A 62 19.89 54.89 48.28
N ASN A 63 18.77 55.58 48.01
CA ASN A 63 17.86 55.19 46.94
C ASN A 63 18.52 55.23 45.55
N LEU A 64 19.31 56.27 45.27
CA LEU A 64 20.05 56.38 44.00
C LEU A 64 21.13 55.30 43.86
N LEU A 65 21.87 55.03 44.94
CA LEU A 65 22.93 54.03 44.95
C LEU A 65 22.34 52.62 44.75
N LYS A 66 21.25 52.29 45.45
CA LYS A 66 20.50 51.04 45.28
C LYS A 66 20.01 50.87 43.84
N ALA A 67 19.34 51.88 43.29
CA ALA A 67 18.88 51.85 41.90
C ALA A 67 20.04 51.72 40.90
N SER A 68 21.20 52.32 41.19
CA SER A 68 22.41 52.20 40.35
C SER A 68 22.97 50.77 40.37
N PHE A 69 22.99 50.10 41.52
CA PHE A 69 23.36 48.69 41.63
C PHE A 69 22.39 47.79 40.86
N GLU A 70 21.08 47.97 41.06
CA GLU A 70 20.03 47.22 40.36
C GLU A 70 20.14 47.41 38.84
N ARG A 71 20.38 48.64 38.36
CA ARG A 71 20.57 48.91 36.92
C ARG A 71 21.81 48.21 36.36
N MET A 72 22.91 48.17 37.10
CA MET A 72 24.11 47.44 36.69
C MET A 72 23.85 45.93 36.60
N ASP A 73 23.12 45.38 37.57
CA ASP A 73 22.75 43.96 37.59
C ASP A 73 21.80 43.61 36.44
N HIS A 74 20.75 44.40 36.22
CA HIS A 74 19.83 44.25 35.08
C HIS A 74 20.57 44.28 33.73
N LEU A 75 21.51 45.21 33.53
CA LEU A 75 22.29 45.25 32.29
C LEU A 75 23.15 43.98 32.09
N ARG A 76 23.72 43.43 33.16
CA ARG A 76 24.51 42.19 33.11
C ARG A 76 23.65 40.97 32.86
N GLN A 77 22.51 40.86 33.55
CA GLN A 77 21.53 39.80 33.35
C GLN A 77 21.03 39.80 31.89
N LEU A 78 20.69 40.98 31.36
CA LEU A 78 20.29 41.14 29.97
C LEU A 78 21.40 40.73 28.99
N GLN A 79 22.65 41.15 29.22
CA GLN A 79 23.76 40.74 28.38
C GLN A 79 23.94 39.21 28.37
N ASN A 80 23.91 38.58 29.54
CA ASN A 80 24.12 37.14 29.69
C ASN A 80 23.04 36.35 28.92
N ILE A 81 21.77 36.69 29.12
CA ILE A 81 20.67 35.98 28.46
C ILE A 81 20.71 36.16 26.94
N ILE A 82 20.96 37.38 26.44
CA ILE A 82 21.06 37.62 24.99
C ILE A 82 22.25 36.86 24.39
N GLN A 83 23.42 36.87 25.03
CA GLN A 83 24.60 36.16 24.54
C GLN A 83 24.41 34.63 24.54
N ALA A 84 23.74 34.09 25.56
CA ALA A 84 23.39 32.68 25.60
C ALA A 84 22.40 32.34 24.47
N THR A 85 21.26 33.03 24.40
CA THR A 85 20.23 32.81 23.38
C THR A 85 20.76 32.98 21.95
N SER A 86 21.61 33.98 21.70
CA SER A 86 22.19 34.21 20.37
C SER A 86 23.10 33.07 19.93
N ARG A 87 23.93 32.53 20.83
CA ARG A 87 24.79 31.37 20.52
C ARG A 87 23.97 30.12 20.21
N GLU A 88 22.89 29.90 20.95
CA GLU A 88 22.00 28.77 20.71
C GLU A 88 21.24 28.91 19.39
N ILE A 89 20.74 30.11 19.06
CA ILE A 89 20.11 30.37 17.74
C ILE A 89 21.11 30.11 16.60
N MET A 90 22.35 30.57 16.73
CA MET A 90 23.38 30.30 15.71
C MET A 90 23.62 28.80 15.52
N TRP A 91 23.73 28.04 16.62
CA TRP A 91 23.90 26.59 16.54
C TRP A 91 22.73 25.89 15.84
N ILE A 92 21.49 26.30 16.13
CA ILE A 92 20.29 25.76 15.46
C ILE A 92 20.30 26.11 13.98
N ASN A 93 20.65 27.35 13.62
CA ASN A 93 20.69 27.80 12.23
C ASN A 93 21.77 27.06 11.43
N ASP A 94 22.94 26.81 12.01
CA ASP A 94 24.00 26.01 11.37
C ASP A 94 23.52 24.57 11.10
N CYS A 95 22.77 23.99 12.06
CA CYS A 95 22.15 22.68 11.90
C CYS A 95 21.07 22.70 10.81
N GLU A 96 20.22 23.73 10.79
CA GLU A 96 19.19 23.92 9.76
C GLU A 96 19.81 23.98 8.35
N GLU A 97 20.84 24.80 8.16
CA GLU A 97 21.50 25.01 6.87
C GLU A 97 22.11 23.71 6.33
N GLU A 98 22.75 22.91 7.19
CA GLU A 98 23.28 21.60 6.78
C GLU A 98 22.18 20.68 6.25
N GLU A 99 21.03 20.64 6.91
CA GLU A 99 19.91 19.79 6.50
C GLU A 99 19.15 20.34 5.27
N LEU A 100 19.08 21.66 5.10
CA LEU A 100 18.47 22.32 3.95
C LEU A 100 19.25 22.09 2.65
N LEU A 101 20.58 22.03 2.74
CA LEU A 101 21.46 21.82 1.59
C LEU A 101 21.63 20.33 1.22
N TYR A 102 21.13 19.41 2.06
CA TYR A 102 21.30 17.99 1.85
C TYR A 102 20.57 17.48 0.60
N ASP A 103 21.28 16.67 -0.21
CA ASP A 103 20.73 16.12 -1.44
C ASP A 103 19.92 14.83 -1.18
N TRP A 104 18.60 14.95 -1.29
CA TRP A 104 17.65 13.83 -1.19
C TRP A 104 17.26 13.20 -2.54
N SER A 105 17.96 13.54 -3.63
CA SER A 105 17.71 13.00 -4.98
C SER A 105 18.26 11.58 -5.18
N ASP A 106 18.05 11.02 -6.37
CA ASP A 106 18.57 9.69 -6.74
C ASP A 106 20.09 9.64 -6.92
N LYS A 107 20.77 10.80 -7.00
CA LYS A 107 22.23 10.87 -7.14
C LYS A 107 22.94 10.51 -5.82
N ASN A 108 22.26 10.65 -4.70
CA ASN A 108 22.81 10.34 -3.38
C ASN A 108 22.31 8.98 -2.87
N THR A 109 23.14 7.96 -3.03
CA THR A 109 22.84 6.58 -2.60
C THR A 109 23.24 6.31 -1.14
N ASN A 110 23.92 7.24 -0.46
CA ASN A 110 24.55 7.00 0.84
C ASN A 110 23.57 7.16 2.03
N ILE A 111 22.39 6.53 1.93
CA ILE A 111 21.34 6.62 2.94
C ILE A 111 21.80 6.05 4.30
N ALA A 112 22.63 5.02 4.30
CA ALA A 112 23.19 4.44 5.53
C ALA A 112 24.08 5.43 6.30
N GLN A 113 24.96 6.16 5.59
CA GLN A 113 25.81 7.18 6.22
C GLN A 113 24.97 8.33 6.79
N LYS A 114 23.93 8.76 6.06
CA LYS A 114 23.01 9.79 6.56
C LYS A 114 22.22 9.32 7.77
N GLN A 115 21.78 8.06 7.81
CA GLN A 115 21.07 7.47 8.95
C GLN A 115 21.93 7.49 10.23
N GLU A 116 23.20 7.14 10.12
CA GLU A 116 24.14 7.18 11.25
C GLU A 116 24.39 8.63 11.71
N ALA A 117 24.73 9.52 10.78
CA ALA A 117 24.95 10.93 11.07
C ALA A 117 23.71 11.59 11.71
N PHE A 118 22.52 11.27 11.20
CA PHE A 118 21.24 11.74 11.74
C PHE A 118 20.98 11.21 13.15
N SER A 119 21.34 9.95 13.44
CA SER A 119 21.19 9.37 14.79
C SER A 119 22.10 10.08 15.82
N ILE A 120 23.31 10.46 15.41
CA ILE A 120 24.22 11.28 16.23
C ILE A 120 23.61 12.66 16.46
N ARG A 121 23.09 13.30 15.41
CA ARG A 121 22.43 14.60 15.51
C ARG A 121 21.20 14.59 16.42
N MET A 122 20.36 13.56 16.35
CA MET A 122 19.23 13.39 17.28
C MET A 122 19.71 13.33 18.74
N SER A 123 20.79 12.61 19.01
CA SER A 123 21.39 12.58 20.36
C SER A 123 21.90 13.95 20.81
N GLN A 124 22.48 14.74 19.88
CA GLN A 124 22.91 16.11 20.17
C GLN A 124 21.72 17.04 20.45
N LEU A 125 20.62 16.90 19.72
CA LEU A 125 19.39 17.66 19.93
C LEU A 125 18.77 17.37 21.31
N GLU A 126 18.77 16.12 21.77
CA GLU A 126 18.31 15.75 23.12
C GLU A 126 19.16 16.38 24.24
N VAL A 127 20.47 16.53 24.01
CA VAL A 127 21.34 17.27 24.94
C VAL A 127 21.00 18.76 24.90
N LYS A 128 20.83 19.32 23.70
CA LYS A 128 20.50 20.74 23.50
C LYS A 128 19.15 21.10 24.10
N GLU A 129 18.14 20.25 24.02
CA GLU A 129 16.84 20.48 24.66
C GLU A 129 16.98 20.75 26.16
N LYS A 130 17.89 20.04 26.85
CA LYS A 130 18.16 20.26 28.28
C LYS A 130 18.83 21.61 28.54
N GLU A 131 19.72 22.05 27.64
CA GLU A 131 20.38 23.35 27.73
C GLU A 131 19.39 24.49 27.48
N LEU A 132 18.55 24.36 26.45
CA LEU A 132 17.50 25.32 26.11
C LEU A 132 16.43 25.44 27.20
N ASN A 133 16.03 24.32 27.83
CA ASN A 133 15.09 24.35 28.95
C ASN A 133 15.65 25.08 30.18
N LYS A 134 16.95 24.92 30.48
CA LYS A 134 17.61 25.69 31.55
C LYS A 134 17.68 27.18 31.22
N LEU A 135 18.01 27.50 29.97
CA LEU A 135 18.06 28.89 29.49
C LEU A 135 16.68 29.56 29.56
N LYS A 136 15.62 28.82 29.20
CA LYS A 136 14.24 29.28 29.34
C LYS A 136 13.86 29.52 30.81
N GLN A 137 14.22 28.62 31.72
CA GLN A 137 13.99 28.82 33.16
C GLN A 137 14.71 30.07 33.70
N GLU A 138 15.94 30.34 33.25
CA GLU A 138 16.67 31.57 33.59
C GLU A 138 15.94 32.82 33.07
N SER A 139 15.45 32.78 31.83
CA SER A 139 14.62 33.84 31.24
C SER A 139 13.32 34.06 32.00
N ASP A 140 12.58 32.99 32.31
CA ASP A 140 11.30 33.06 33.03
C ASP A 140 11.49 33.65 34.43
N GLN A 141 12.63 33.38 35.08
CA GLN A 141 12.99 33.97 36.37
C GLN A 141 13.24 35.49 36.27
N LEU A 142 13.86 35.96 35.17
CA LEU A 142 14.06 37.40 34.91
C LEU A 142 12.72 38.12 34.68
N VAL A 143 11.79 37.48 33.97
CA VAL A 143 10.42 37.98 33.80
C VAL A 143 9.68 38.05 35.14
N LEU A 144 9.77 36.98 35.94
CA LEU A 144 9.13 36.92 37.26
C LEU A 144 9.64 38.01 38.21
N ASN A 145 10.94 38.34 38.13
CA ASN A 145 11.58 39.41 38.89
C ASN A 145 11.29 40.82 38.34
N GLN A 146 10.41 40.96 37.33
CA GLN A 146 10.03 42.22 36.70
C GLN A 146 11.22 42.99 36.12
N HIS A 147 12.10 42.27 35.40
CA HIS A 147 13.23 42.88 34.74
C HIS A 147 12.78 44.03 33.79
N PRO A 148 13.45 45.20 33.76
CA PRO A 148 13.01 46.33 32.94
C PRO A 148 12.94 46.10 31.42
N ALA A 149 13.52 44.99 30.94
CA ALA A 149 13.52 44.57 29.54
C ALA A 149 12.78 43.24 29.30
N SER A 150 11.89 42.81 30.21
CA SER A 150 11.18 41.53 30.12
C SER A 150 10.48 41.32 28.77
N ASP A 151 9.77 42.33 28.26
CA ASP A 151 9.08 42.26 26.95
C ASP A 151 10.04 41.95 25.79
N LYS A 152 11.27 42.50 25.85
CA LYS A 152 12.30 42.27 24.84
C LYS A 152 12.94 40.90 24.97
N ILE A 153 13.17 40.44 26.21
CA ILE A 153 13.71 39.11 26.48
C ILE A 153 12.71 38.05 26.00
N GLU A 154 11.43 38.17 26.34
CA GLU A 154 10.36 37.27 25.91
C GLU A 154 10.29 37.18 24.38
N ALA A 155 10.25 38.33 23.67
CA ALA A 155 10.23 38.33 22.21
C ALA A 155 11.47 37.66 21.57
N TYR A 156 12.64 37.76 22.21
CA TYR A 156 13.84 37.09 21.74
C TYR A 156 13.82 35.57 22.02
N MET A 157 13.25 35.16 23.15
CA MET A 157 13.02 33.76 23.47
C MET A 157 11.96 33.12 22.58
N ASP A 158 10.95 33.87 22.13
CA ASP A 158 9.98 33.41 21.12
C ASP A 158 10.66 33.11 19.77
N THR A 159 11.70 33.90 19.42
CA THR A 159 12.52 33.64 18.23
C THR A 159 13.27 32.31 18.38
N LEU A 160 13.91 32.08 19.54
CA LEU A 160 14.57 30.80 19.83
C LEU A 160 13.58 29.62 19.79
N GLN A 161 12.40 29.78 20.39
CA GLN A 161 11.35 28.75 20.38
C GLN A 161 10.87 28.43 18.95
N THR A 162 10.78 29.45 18.10
CA THR A 162 10.43 29.29 16.68
C THR A 162 11.49 28.48 15.93
N GLN A 163 12.77 28.85 16.07
CA GLN A 163 13.88 28.11 15.44
C GLN A 163 13.97 26.67 15.96
N TRP A 164 13.81 26.47 17.27
CA TRP A 164 13.81 25.13 17.88
C TRP A 164 12.65 24.27 17.36
N SER A 165 11.45 24.84 17.28
CA SER A 165 10.28 24.11 16.78
C SER A 165 10.45 23.75 15.30
N TRP A 166 11.08 24.64 14.52
CA TRP A 166 11.37 24.42 13.11
C TRP A 166 12.40 23.32 12.86
N ILE A 167 13.53 23.31 13.58
CA ILE A 167 14.53 22.23 13.41
C ILE A 167 13.94 20.86 13.75
N LEU A 168 13.03 20.78 14.74
CA LEU A 168 12.29 19.54 15.05
C LEU A 168 11.26 19.14 13.97
N GLN A 169 10.75 20.07 13.17
CA GLN A 169 9.96 19.73 11.98
C GLN A 169 10.86 19.14 10.89
N ILE A 170 12.06 19.72 10.70
CA ILE A 170 13.05 19.20 9.73
C ILE A 170 13.44 17.77 10.10
N THR A 171 13.73 17.45 11.37
CA THR A 171 14.09 16.08 11.77
C THR A 171 13.00 15.06 11.45
N LYS A 172 11.72 15.40 11.68
CA LYS A 172 10.58 14.56 11.29
C LYS A 172 10.50 14.35 9.77
N CYS A 173 10.87 15.35 8.98
CA CYS A 173 10.92 15.23 7.53
C CYS A 173 12.08 14.33 7.08
N ILE A 174 13.25 14.48 7.71
CA ILE A 174 14.44 13.65 7.46
C ILE A 174 14.12 12.18 7.72
N ASP A 175 13.45 11.85 8.82
CA ASP A 175 13.03 10.47 9.11
C ASP A 175 12.18 9.86 7.97
N VAL A 176 11.26 10.65 7.41
CA VAL A 176 10.46 10.20 6.27
C VAL A 176 11.32 10.02 5.04
N HIS A 177 12.23 10.95 4.72
CA HIS A 177 13.13 10.80 3.57
C HIS A 177 14.06 9.59 3.72
N LEU A 178 14.62 9.35 4.91
CA LEU A 178 15.45 8.17 5.18
C LEU A 178 14.69 6.88 4.89
N LYS A 179 13.45 6.78 5.39
CA LYS A 179 12.59 5.62 5.17
C LYS A 179 12.22 5.43 3.70
N GLU A 180 11.71 6.47 3.05
CA GLU A 180 11.17 6.38 1.69
C GLU A 180 12.30 6.26 0.65
N ASN A 181 13.45 6.91 0.84
CA ASN A 181 14.62 6.76 -0.03
C ASN A 181 15.27 5.38 0.14
N ALA A 182 15.35 4.85 1.36
CA ALA A 182 15.81 3.47 1.58
C ALA A 182 14.92 2.46 0.84
N ALA A 183 13.60 2.62 0.95
CA ALA A 183 12.63 1.79 0.22
C ALA A 183 12.76 1.94 -1.31
N TYR A 184 13.03 3.15 -1.81
CA TYR A 184 13.29 3.40 -3.23
C TYR A 184 14.50 2.61 -3.72
N PHE A 185 15.67 2.76 -3.08
CA PHE A 185 16.89 2.09 -3.55
C PHE A 185 16.80 0.57 -3.41
N GLN A 186 16.27 0.08 -2.28
CA GLN A 186 16.05 -1.35 -2.06
C GLN A 186 15.12 -1.95 -3.13
N PHE A 187 14.04 -1.25 -3.50
CA PHE A 187 13.13 -1.73 -4.54
C PHE A 187 13.82 -1.85 -5.89
N PHE A 188 14.58 -0.84 -6.33
CA PHE A 188 15.23 -0.88 -7.65
C PHE A 188 16.33 -1.95 -7.70
N GLU A 189 17.08 -2.16 -6.62
CA GLU A 189 18.05 -3.25 -6.51
C GLU A 189 17.38 -4.63 -6.60
N GLU A 190 16.34 -4.87 -5.81
CA GLU A 190 15.57 -6.13 -5.80
C GLU A 190 14.90 -6.38 -7.17
N ALA A 191 14.32 -5.34 -7.78
CA ALA A 191 13.63 -5.43 -9.05
C ALA A 191 14.59 -5.71 -10.22
N GLN A 192 15.72 -5.01 -10.30
CA GLN A 192 16.71 -5.24 -11.36
C GLN A 192 17.35 -6.63 -11.26
N SER A 193 17.64 -7.09 -10.03
CA SER A 193 18.11 -8.45 -9.78
C SER A 193 17.08 -9.50 -10.22
N THR A 194 15.81 -9.29 -9.86
CA THR A 194 14.70 -10.18 -10.25
C THR A 194 14.49 -10.19 -11.77
N GLU A 195 14.54 -9.03 -12.44
CA GLU A 195 14.44 -8.93 -13.90
C GLU A 195 15.53 -9.74 -14.60
N ALA A 196 16.79 -9.55 -14.20
CA ALA A 196 17.92 -10.27 -14.75
C ALA A 196 17.81 -11.78 -14.53
N TYR A 197 17.35 -12.18 -13.33
CA TYR A 197 17.14 -13.58 -12.99
C TYR A 197 16.07 -14.24 -13.85
N LEU A 198 14.87 -13.64 -13.95
CA LEU A 198 13.77 -14.20 -14.75
C LEU A 198 14.13 -14.27 -16.24
N LYS A 199 14.79 -13.23 -16.76
CA LYS A 199 15.27 -13.24 -18.15
C LYS A 199 16.25 -14.39 -18.39
N GLY A 200 17.22 -14.61 -17.50
CA GLY A 200 18.14 -15.74 -17.59
C GLY A 200 17.45 -17.11 -17.41
N LEU A 201 16.41 -17.19 -16.56
CA LEU A 201 15.64 -18.40 -16.34
C LEU A 201 14.84 -18.81 -17.60
N GLN A 202 14.26 -17.84 -18.31
CA GLN A 202 13.56 -18.09 -19.57
C GLN A 202 14.46 -18.78 -20.61
N ASP A 203 15.68 -18.26 -20.80
CA ASP A 203 16.66 -18.84 -21.73
C ASP A 203 17.17 -20.20 -21.24
N SER A 204 17.38 -20.34 -19.92
CA SER A 204 17.82 -21.60 -19.30
C SER A 204 16.81 -22.73 -19.48
N ILE A 205 15.52 -22.49 -19.20
CA ILE A 205 14.44 -23.47 -19.36
C ILE A 205 14.34 -23.90 -20.83
N ARG A 206 14.38 -22.95 -21.77
CA ARG A 206 14.33 -23.25 -23.21
C ARG A 206 15.48 -24.14 -23.66
N LYS A 207 16.69 -23.91 -23.13
CA LYS A 207 17.88 -24.71 -23.46
C LYS A 207 17.89 -26.08 -22.79
N LYS A 208 17.40 -26.19 -21.55
CA LYS A 208 17.43 -27.42 -20.74
C LYS A 208 16.40 -28.47 -21.20
N TYR A 209 15.27 -28.02 -21.74
CA TYR A 209 14.14 -28.89 -22.09
C TYR A 209 13.86 -28.88 -23.60
N PRO A 210 14.74 -29.43 -24.44
CA PRO A 210 14.44 -29.62 -25.85
C PRO A 210 13.28 -30.62 -26.01
N CYS A 211 12.42 -30.39 -27.00
CA CYS A 211 11.35 -31.30 -27.36
C CYS A 211 11.58 -31.77 -28.80
N ASP A 212 11.96 -33.03 -28.98
CA ASP A 212 12.11 -33.70 -30.28
C ASP A 212 11.27 -34.99 -30.29
N LYS A 213 10.63 -35.28 -31.42
CA LYS A 213 9.85 -36.51 -31.66
C LYS A 213 10.68 -37.79 -31.50
N ASN A 214 12.00 -37.70 -31.64
CA ASN A 214 12.90 -38.85 -31.57
C ASN A 214 13.32 -39.20 -30.13
N MET A 215 12.85 -38.47 -29.12
CA MET A 215 13.21 -38.72 -27.72
C MET A 215 12.57 -40.02 -27.20
N PRO A 216 13.34 -40.89 -26.50
CA PRO A 216 12.79 -42.13 -25.97
C PRO A 216 11.83 -41.88 -24.80
N LEU A 217 10.83 -42.74 -24.67
CA LEU A 217 9.76 -42.64 -23.65
C LEU A 217 10.30 -42.46 -22.23
N GLN A 218 11.32 -43.24 -21.82
CA GLN A 218 11.86 -43.15 -20.47
C GLN A 218 12.48 -41.77 -20.18
N HIS A 219 13.23 -41.22 -21.14
CA HIS A 219 13.82 -39.89 -21.01
C HIS A 219 12.75 -38.80 -20.94
N LEU A 220 11.65 -38.92 -21.69
CA LEU A 220 10.52 -37.97 -21.60
C LEU A 220 9.86 -37.99 -20.22
N LEU A 221 9.65 -39.18 -19.64
CA LEU A 221 9.07 -39.30 -18.31
C LEU A 221 9.97 -38.69 -17.23
N GLU A 222 11.29 -38.83 -17.36
CA GLU A 222 12.28 -38.20 -16.47
C GLU A 222 12.29 -36.67 -16.63
N GLN A 223 12.29 -36.17 -17.88
CA GLN A 223 12.24 -34.74 -18.18
C GLN A 223 10.95 -34.08 -17.67
N ILE A 224 9.79 -34.74 -17.80
CA ILE A 224 8.51 -34.25 -17.26
C ILE A 224 8.58 -34.13 -15.74
N LYS A 225 9.15 -35.12 -15.04
CA LYS A 225 9.32 -35.05 -13.58
C LYS A 225 10.21 -33.89 -13.16
N GLU A 226 11.30 -33.62 -13.89
CA GLU A 226 12.11 -32.43 -13.64
C GLU A 226 11.36 -31.14 -13.94
N LEU A 227 10.60 -31.11 -15.04
CA LEU A 227 9.82 -29.94 -15.44
C LEU A 227 8.72 -29.63 -14.41
N GLU A 228 8.10 -30.63 -13.80
CA GLU A 228 7.16 -30.47 -12.69
C GLU A 228 7.82 -29.84 -11.45
N LYS A 229 9.08 -30.19 -11.15
CA LYS A 229 9.84 -29.51 -10.08
C LYS A 229 10.18 -28.06 -10.42
N GLU A 230 10.48 -27.76 -11.69
CA GLU A 230 10.69 -26.37 -12.12
C GLU A 230 9.40 -25.53 -11.98
N ARG A 231 8.23 -26.14 -12.14
CA ARG A 231 6.93 -25.47 -11.92
C ARG A 231 6.80 -24.94 -10.49
N GLU A 232 7.22 -25.73 -9.50
CA GLU A 232 7.15 -25.35 -8.08
C GLU A 232 7.99 -24.09 -7.82
N LYS A 233 9.22 -24.02 -8.37
CA LYS A 233 10.08 -22.84 -8.29
C LYS A 233 9.45 -21.62 -8.99
N ILE A 234 8.85 -21.81 -10.18
CA ILE A 234 8.14 -20.74 -10.89
C ILE A 234 6.99 -20.20 -10.02
N LEU A 235 6.23 -21.06 -9.33
CA LEU A 235 5.17 -20.61 -8.43
C LEU A 235 5.68 -19.81 -7.24
N GLU A 236 6.87 -20.10 -6.72
CA GLU A 236 7.52 -19.28 -5.69
C GLU A 236 7.86 -17.87 -6.22
N TYR A 237 8.36 -17.77 -7.45
CA TYR A 237 8.62 -16.47 -8.09
C TYR A 237 7.36 -15.65 -8.27
N LYS A 238 6.19 -16.27 -8.48
CA LYS A 238 4.90 -15.54 -8.53
C LYS A 238 4.70 -14.67 -7.29
N ARG A 239 4.99 -15.22 -6.11
CA ARG A 239 4.85 -14.49 -4.84
C ARG A 239 5.84 -13.34 -4.75
N GLN A 240 7.08 -13.56 -5.17
CA GLN A 240 8.10 -12.51 -5.19
C GLN A 240 7.73 -11.38 -6.15
N VAL A 241 7.33 -11.70 -7.38
CA VAL A 241 6.88 -10.72 -8.38
C VAL A 241 5.68 -9.93 -7.88
N GLN A 242 4.68 -10.59 -7.27
CA GLN A 242 3.52 -9.91 -6.71
C GLN A 242 3.91 -8.93 -5.58
N ASN A 243 4.90 -9.28 -4.75
CA ASN A 243 5.42 -8.39 -3.74
C ASN A 243 6.08 -7.15 -4.38
N LEU A 244 6.85 -7.31 -5.46
CA LEU A 244 7.44 -6.20 -6.21
C LEU A 244 6.36 -5.29 -6.81
N VAL A 245 5.31 -5.85 -7.42
CA VAL A 245 4.17 -5.10 -7.97
C VAL A 245 3.42 -4.32 -6.88
N ASN A 246 3.31 -4.87 -5.68
CA ASN A 246 2.69 -4.17 -4.55
C ASN A 246 3.59 -3.07 -3.99
N LYS A 247 4.91 -3.30 -3.92
CA LYS A 247 5.89 -2.30 -3.49
C LYS A 247 5.95 -1.13 -4.49
N SER A 248 5.98 -1.38 -5.79
CA SER A 248 6.15 -0.36 -6.84
C SER A 248 5.10 0.76 -6.76
N LYS A 249 3.87 0.43 -6.39
CA LYS A 249 2.75 1.37 -6.19
C LYS A 249 2.97 2.36 -5.04
N LYS A 250 3.91 2.08 -4.13
CA LYS A 250 4.23 2.91 -2.95
C LYS A 250 5.55 3.66 -3.09
N ILE A 251 6.37 3.34 -4.10
CA ILE A 251 7.69 3.95 -4.27
C ILE A 251 7.57 5.43 -4.66
N VAL A 252 8.26 6.27 -3.90
CA VAL A 252 8.36 7.73 -4.14
C VAL A 252 9.20 8.05 -5.38
N GLN A 253 9.22 9.32 -5.78
CA GLN A 253 9.99 9.78 -6.94
C GLN A 253 11.18 10.63 -6.50
N LEU A 254 12.41 10.18 -6.79
CA LEU A 254 13.63 10.92 -6.43
C LEU A 254 14.22 11.73 -7.57
N LYS A 255 14.09 11.26 -8.82
CA LYS A 255 14.61 11.95 -10.01
C LYS A 255 14.12 13.39 -10.16
N PRO A 256 12.82 13.72 -9.95
CA PRO A 256 12.34 15.09 -10.13
C PRO A 256 12.81 16.08 -9.07
N ARG A 257 13.52 15.63 -8.02
CA ARG A 257 14.18 16.54 -7.08
C ARG A 257 15.38 17.27 -7.70
N ASN A 258 15.94 16.70 -8.76
CA ASN A 258 17.07 17.29 -9.47
C ASN A 258 16.65 18.52 -10.32
N PRO A 259 17.40 19.64 -10.28
CA PRO A 259 17.13 20.81 -11.12
C PRO A 259 17.19 20.53 -12.64
N ASP A 260 17.96 19.53 -13.05
CA ASP A 260 18.13 19.09 -14.44
C ASP A 260 16.99 18.20 -14.96
N TYR A 261 16.10 17.73 -14.07
CA TYR A 261 15.00 16.89 -14.48
C TYR A 261 13.96 17.68 -15.28
N ARG A 262 13.46 17.08 -16.36
CA ARG A 262 12.42 17.64 -17.23
C ARG A 262 11.31 16.61 -17.42
N SER A 263 10.07 17.06 -17.26
CA SER A 263 8.87 16.26 -17.44
C SER A 263 7.80 17.09 -18.15
N ASN A 264 6.99 16.42 -18.96
CA ASN A 264 5.80 16.98 -19.60
C ASN A 264 4.57 16.99 -18.68
N LYS A 265 4.65 16.31 -17.53
CA LYS A 265 3.58 16.27 -16.52
C LYS A 265 3.95 17.17 -15.33
N PRO A 266 2.97 17.86 -14.71
CA PRO A 266 3.21 18.61 -13.48
C PRO A 266 3.68 17.66 -12.38
N ILE A 267 4.67 18.10 -11.61
CA ILE A 267 5.21 17.33 -10.50
C ILE A 267 4.40 17.66 -9.26
N ILE A 268 3.67 16.66 -8.76
CA ILE A 268 2.86 16.75 -7.56
C ILE A 268 3.76 16.51 -6.35
N LEU A 269 3.63 17.34 -5.33
CA LEU A 269 4.37 17.30 -4.08
C LEU A 269 3.40 17.06 -2.92
N ARG A 270 3.93 16.58 -1.80
CA ARG A 270 3.22 16.49 -0.53
C ARG A 270 4.07 17.07 0.58
N ALA A 271 3.47 17.92 1.40
CA ALA A 271 4.13 18.49 2.57
C ALA A 271 4.34 17.45 3.68
N LEU A 272 5.54 17.38 4.23
CA LEU A 272 5.93 16.47 5.31
C LEU A 272 5.73 17.09 6.71
N CYS A 273 5.76 18.42 6.80
CA CYS A 273 5.58 19.20 8.01
C CYS A 273 4.74 20.45 7.74
N ASP A 274 4.36 21.12 8.82
CA ASP A 274 3.78 22.46 8.75
C ASP A 274 4.89 23.48 8.47
N TYR A 275 4.69 24.34 7.47
CA TYR A 275 5.59 25.43 7.14
C TYR A 275 4.80 26.72 7.02
N LYS A 276 5.27 27.78 7.69
CA LYS A 276 4.66 29.10 7.65
C LYS A 276 5.71 30.15 7.37
N GLN A 277 5.45 30.99 6.37
CA GLN A 277 6.19 32.20 6.10
C GLN A 277 5.20 33.35 5.90
N ASP A 278 5.23 34.34 6.80
CA ASP A 278 4.27 35.45 6.86
C ASP A 278 2.81 34.97 6.90
N GLN A 279 2.02 35.28 5.87
CA GLN A 279 0.61 34.89 5.71
C GLN A 279 0.43 33.61 4.89
N LYS A 280 1.53 33.00 4.41
CA LYS A 280 1.50 31.79 3.58
C LYS A 280 1.80 30.58 4.45
N ILE A 281 0.89 29.61 4.46
CA ILE A 281 0.97 28.42 5.31
C ILE A 281 0.76 27.19 4.42
N VAL A 282 1.58 26.17 4.66
CA VAL A 282 1.41 24.82 4.15
C VAL A 282 1.30 23.90 5.35
N HIS A 283 0.26 23.07 5.40
CA HIS A 283 0.07 22.09 6.46
C HIS A 283 0.63 20.74 6.05
N LYS A 284 1.02 19.94 7.03
CA LYS A 284 1.45 18.57 6.83
C LYS A 284 0.37 17.77 6.09
N GLY A 285 0.76 17.15 4.98
CA GLY A 285 -0.12 16.35 4.13
C GLY A 285 -0.72 17.11 2.96
N ASP A 286 -0.58 18.44 2.91
CA ASP A 286 -1.07 19.26 1.80
C ASP A 286 -0.42 18.86 0.48
N GLU A 287 -1.24 18.77 -0.57
CA GLU A 287 -0.79 18.55 -1.94
C GLU A 287 -0.41 19.88 -2.57
N CYS A 288 0.77 19.91 -3.19
CA CYS A 288 1.31 21.11 -3.81
C CYS A 288 1.84 20.80 -5.21
N ILE A 289 1.96 21.82 -6.07
CA ILE A 289 2.48 21.66 -7.44
C ILE A 289 3.83 22.37 -7.55
N LEU A 290 4.85 21.63 -7.99
CA LEU A 290 6.18 22.19 -8.22
C LEU A 290 6.18 23.09 -9.47
N LYS A 291 6.66 24.32 -9.33
CA LYS A 291 6.88 25.26 -10.44
C LYS A 291 8.35 25.43 -10.79
N ASP A 292 9.21 25.63 -9.80
CA ASP A 292 10.65 25.78 -9.99
C ASP A 292 11.43 25.08 -8.87
N ASN A 293 12.48 24.34 -9.26
CA ASN A 293 13.43 23.66 -8.39
C ASN A 293 14.89 23.94 -8.76
N ASN A 294 15.18 25.05 -9.45
CA ASN A 294 16.55 25.46 -9.78
C ASN A 294 17.44 25.60 -8.52
N GLU A 295 16.88 26.14 -7.44
CA GLU A 295 17.49 26.16 -6.12
C GLU A 295 17.19 24.83 -5.40
N ARG A 296 18.22 24.15 -4.90
CA ARG A 296 18.06 22.80 -4.30
C ARG A 296 17.39 22.81 -2.93
N SER A 297 17.64 23.85 -2.15
CA SER A 297 17.18 24.01 -0.77
C SER A 297 15.77 24.58 -0.67
N LYS A 298 15.36 25.46 -1.59
CA LYS A 298 14.05 26.11 -1.61
C LYS A 298 13.40 25.99 -2.98
N TRP A 299 12.14 25.59 -3.00
CA TRP A 299 11.39 25.39 -4.24
C TRP A 299 10.25 26.37 -4.34
N TYR A 300 9.98 26.81 -5.57
CA TYR A 300 8.81 27.60 -5.88
C TYR A 300 7.63 26.66 -6.16
N VAL A 301 6.60 26.77 -5.34
CA VAL A 301 5.53 25.79 -5.25
C VAL A 301 4.18 26.52 -5.18
N THR A 302 3.18 25.96 -5.84
CA THR A 302 1.78 26.36 -5.69
C THR A 302 1.11 25.46 -4.65
N GLY A 303 0.71 26.03 -3.52
CA GLY A 303 0.04 25.32 -2.43
C GLY A 303 -1.44 25.00 -2.71
N PRO A 304 -2.10 24.25 -1.82
CA PRO A 304 -3.53 23.99 -1.93
C PRO A 304 -4.30 25.31 -1.86
N GLY A 305 -5.10 25.60 -2.88
CA GLY A 305 -5.79 26.90 -3.02
C GLY A 305 -5.12 27.88 -4.00
N GLY A 306 -4.06 27.48 -4.71
CA GLY A 306 -3.50 28.27 -5.81
C GLY A 306 -2.54 29.38 -5.37
N VAL A 307 -2.09 29.35 -4.11
CA VAL A 307 -1.16 30.35 -3.56
C VAL A 307 0.27 29.93 -3.83
N ASP A 308 1.01 30.79 -4.54
CA ASP A 308 2.42 30.58 -4.82
C ASP A 308 3.30 30.99 -3.63
N MET A 309 4.25 30.13 -3.26
CA MET A 309 5.18 30.38 -2.16
C MET A 309 6.51 29.64 -2.35
N LEU A 310 7.53 30.10 -1.62
CA LEU A 310 8.82 29.42 -1.52
C LEU A 310 8.77 28.53 -0.28
N VAL A 311 9.05 27.25 -0.47
CA VAL A 311 9.04 26.25 0.61
C VAL A 311 10.34 25.48 0.60
N PRO A 312 10.95 25.22 1.78
CA PRO A 312 12.10 24.34 1.88
C PRO A 312 11.87 22.97 1.25
N SER A 313 12.77 22.55 0.36
CA SER A 313 12.78 21.26 -0.34
C SER A 313 12.70 20.09 0.64
N VAL A 314 13.38 20.19 1.78
CA VAL A 314 13.37 19.16 2.84
C VAL A 314 11.96 18.89 3.38
N GLY A 315 11.09 19.89 3.43
CA GLY A 315 9.71 19.76 3.88
C GLY A 315 8.76 19.15 2.85
N LEU A 316 9.24 18.80 1.65
CA LEU A 316 8.42 18.35 0.53
C LEU A 316 8.90 16.99 0.02
N ILE A 317 7.95 16.08 -0.22
CA ILE A 317 8.21 14.78 -0.88
C ILE A 317 7.43 14.69 -2.19
N ILE A 318 7.94 13.93 -3.16
CA ILE A 318 7.23 13.64 -4.40
C ILE A 318 6.61 12.25 -4.26
N PRO A 319 5.29 12.15 -3.97
CA PRO A 319 4.64 10.89 -3.65
C PRO A 319 4.53 9.95 -4.87
N PRO A 320 4.19 8.66 -4.63
CA PRO A 320 3.74 7.76 -5.69
C PRO A 320 2.47 8.28 -6.41
N PRO A 321 2.17 7.81 -7.62
CA PRO A 321 2.84 6.70 -8.32
C PRO A 321 4.13 7.12 -9.03
N ASN A 322 5.22 6.37 -8.81
CA ASN A 322 6.45 6.51 -9.59
C ASN A 322 6.35 5.69 -10.89
N PRO A 323 6.30 6.34 -12.07
CA PRO A 323 6.14 5.63 -13.34
C PRO A 323 7.27 4.63 -13.60
N LEU A 324 8.52 4.97 -13.25
CA LEU A 324 9.67 4.09 -13.47
C LEU A 324 9.58 2.80 -12.65
N ALA A 325 9.07 2.90 -11.41
CA ALA A 325 8.91 1.73 -10.54
C ALA A 325 7.76 0.83 -11.02
N VAL A 326 6.64 1.44 -11.41
CA VAL A 326 5.46 0.72 -11.92
C VAL A 326 5.80 0.02 -13.24
N ASP A 327 6.42 0.71 -14.18
CA ASP A 327 6.80 0.15 -15.48
C ASP A 327 7.79 -1.02 -15.34
N LEU A 328 8.79 -0.89 -14.45
CA LEU A 328 9.73 -1.98 -14.16
C LEU A 328 9.01 -3.19 -13.56
N SER A 329 8.09 -2.99 -12.61
CA SER A 329 7.32 -4.09 -12.03
C SER A 329 6.41 -4.78 -13.04
N CYS A 330 5.79 -4.02 -13.97
CA CYS A 330 4.99 -4.57 -15.04
C CYS A 330 5.85 -5.40 -16.02
N LYS A 331 7.05 -4.92 -16.34
CA LYS A 331 8.00 -5.67 -17.19
C LYS A 331 8.44 -7.00 -16.55
N ILE A 332 8.71 -7.00 -15.25
CA ILE A 332 9.05 -8.21 -14.49
C ILE A 332 7.88 -9.21 -14.50
N GLU A 333 6.65 -8.72 -14.31
CA GLU A 333 5.43 -9.54 -14.38
C GLU A 333 5.24 -10.15 -15.77
N GLN A 334 5.51 -9.40 -16.85
CA GLN A 334 5.49 -9.92 -18.22
C GLN A 334 6.53 -11.02 -18.45
N TYR A 335 7.75 -10.88 -17.91
CA TYR A 335 8.76 -11.95 -17.97
C TYR A 335 8.30 -13.21 -17.25
N TYR A 336 7.70 -13.06 -16.06
CA TYR A 336 7.12 -14.19 -15.32
C TYR A 336 6.05 -14.91 -16.13
N GLU A 337 5.08 -14.18 -16.70
CA GLU A 337 4.02 -14.76 -17.52
C GLU A 337 4.58 -15.44 -18.78
N ALA A 338 5.62 -14.87 -19.39
CA ALA A 338 6.30 -15.48 -20.53
C ALA A 338 7.00 -16.80 -20.18
N ILE A 339 7.59 -16.91 -18.98
CA ILE A 339 8.18 -18.16 -18.47
C ILE A 339 7.09 -19.19 -18.20
N LEU A 340 5.98 -18.78 -17.59
CA LEU A 340 4.87 -19.68 -17.30
C LEU A 340 4.23 -20.22 -18.59
N ALA A 341 4.06 -19.36 -19.60
CA ALA A 341 3.61 -19.76 -20.93
C ALA A 341 4.58 -20.74 -21.60
N LEU A 342 5.90 -20.45 -21.56
CA LEU A 342 6.94 -21.36 -22.07
C LEU A 342 6.89 -22.72 -21.37
N TRP A 343 6.78 -22.74 -20.05
CA TRP A 343 6.66 -23.97 -19.27
C TRP A 343 5.43 -24.78 -19.68
N ASN A 344 4.27 -24.12 -19.81
CA ASN A 344 3.04 -24.77 -20.24
C ASN A 344 3.20 -25.39 -21.63
N GLN A 345 3.83 -24.68 -22.57
CA GLN A 345 4.09 -25.17 -23.92
C GLN A 345 5.00 -26.40 -23.92
N LEU A 346 6.12 -26.36 -23.18
CA LEU A 346 7.03 -27.50 -23.06
C LEU A 346 6.34 -28.71 -22.40
N TYR A 347 5.50 -28.48 -21.40
CA TYR A 347 4.78 -29.54 -20.70
C TYR A 347 3.78 -30.26 -21.62
N ILE A 348 2.94 -29.51 -22.36
CA ILE A 348 1.98 -30.10 -23.29
C ILE A 348 2.68 -30.79 -24.47
N ASN A 349 3.81 -30.24 -24.95
CA ASN A 349 4.63 -30.87 -25.96
C ASN A 349 5.11 -32.25 -25.50
N MET A 350 5.76 -32.34 -24.33
CA MET A 350 6.25 -33.61 -23.78
C MET A 350 5.11 -34.58 -23.47
N LYS A 351 3.99 -34.12 -22.90
CA LYS A 351 2.81 -34.96 -22.64
C LYS A 351 2.20 -35.53 -23.92
N SER A 352 2.09 -34.72 -24.98
CA SER A 352 1.60 -35.21 -26.28
C SER A 352 2.54 -36.27 -26.86
N LEU A 353 3.85 -36.11 -26.68
CA LEU A 353 4.86 -37.05 -27.15
C LEU A 353 4.83 -38.36 -26.35
N VAL A 354 4.59 -38.30 -25.04
CA VAL A 354 4.38 -39.49 -24.19
C VAL A 354 3.11 -40.25 -24.59
N SER A 355 1.98 -39.56 -24.76
CA SER A 355 0.73 -40.20 -25.23
C SER A 355 0.90 -40.82 -26.62
N TRP A 356 1.67 -40.19 -27.51
CA TRP A 356 2.01 -40.75 -28.81
C TRP A 356 2.80 -42.06 -28.69
N HIS A 357 3.84 -42.10 -27.86
CA HIS A 357 4.62 -43.31 -27.62
C HIS A 357 3.76 -44.45 -27.05
N TYR A 358 2.87 -44.17 -26.10
CA TYR A 358 1.96 -45.17 -25.57
C TYR A 358 1.01 -45.71 -26.64
N CYS A 359 0.45 -44.84 -27.50
CA CYS A 359 -0.36 -45.26 -28.64
C CYS A 359 0.44 -46.19 -29.58
N MET A 360 1.69 -45.84 -29.89
CA MET A 360 2.53 -46.65 -30.78
C MET A 360 2.85 -48.03 -30.19
N ILE A 361 3.14 -48.11 -28.89
CA ILE A 361 3.35 -49.37 -28.18
C ILE A 361 2.11 -50.27 -28.27
N ASP A 362 0.91 -49.73 -28.05
CA ASP A 362 -0.31 -50.52 -28.11
C ASP A 362 -0.73 -50.89 -29.54
N ILE A 363 -0.51 -49.99 -30.51
CA ILE A 363 -0.67 -50.29 -31.95
C ILE A 363 0.25 -51.44 -32.38
N GLU A 364 1.52 -51.44 -31.94
CA GLU A 364 2.46 -52.52 -32.24
C GLU A 364 2.05 -53.85 -31.59
N LYS A 365 1.59 -53.82 -30.33
CA LYS A 365 1.05 -55.02 -29.66
C LYS A 365 -0.12 -55.61 -30.45
N ILE A 366 -1.10 -54.79 -30.83
CA ILE A 366 -2.29 -55.21 -31.58
C ILE A 366 -1.92 -55.71 -32.96
N ARG A 367 -1.04 -55.00 -33.69
CA ARG A 367 -0.54 -55.44 -35.00
C ARG A 367 0.18 -56.78 -34.94
N ALA A 368 0.90 -57.06 -33.85
CA ALA A 368 1.56 -58.34 -33.61
C ALA A 368 0.63 -59.44 -33.05
N MET A 369 -0.65 -59.16 -32.82
CA MET A 369 -1.62 -60.18 -32.44
C MET A 369 -1.97 -61.07 -33.63
N THR A 370 -2.03 -62.37 -33.38
CA THR A 370 -2.51 -63.40 -34.30
C THR A 370 -3.49 -64.31 -33.57
N ILE A 371 -4.34 -65.03 -34.31
CA ILE A 371 -5.32 -65.96 -33.70
C ILE A 371 -4.61 -66.98 -32.79
N ALA A 372 -3.43 -67.47 -33.19
CA ALA A 372 -2.65 -68.41 -32.38
C ALA A 372 -2.21 -67.79 -31.04
N LYS A 373 -1.72 -66.54 -31.07
CA LYS A 373 -1.30 -65.81 -29.87
C LYS A 373 -2.48 -65.45 -28.95
N LEU A 374 -3.65 -65.13 -29.53
CA LEU A 374 -4.86 -64.85 -28.76
C LEU A 374 -5.39 -66.09 -28.03
N LYS A 375 -5.29 -67.28 -28.62
CA LYS A 375 -5.68 -68.54 -27.97
C LYS A 375 -4.84 -68.89 -26.74
N THR A 376 -3.62 -68.34 -26.64
CA THR A 376 -2.72 -68.55 -25.50
C THR A 376 -2.83 -67.47 -24.42
N MET A 377 -3.55 -66.38 -24.69
CA MET A 377 -3.77 -65.25 -23.78
C MET A 377 -5.14 -65.34 -23.11
N ARG A 378 -5.31 -64.69 -21.95
CA ARG A 378 -6.63 -64.60 -21.32
C ARG A 378 -7.49 -63.57 -22.05
N GLN A 379 -8.81 -63.74 -22.00
CA GLN A 379 -9.76 -62.83 -22.64
C GLN A 379 -9.65 -61.39 -22.14
N GLU A 380 -9.41 -61.24 -20.84
CA GLU A 380 -9.16 -59.96 -20.19
C GLU A 380 -7.93 -59.22 -20.73
N ASP A 381 -6.86 -59.92 -21.10
CA ASP A 381 -5.58 -59.29 -21.47
C ASP A 381 -5.65 -58.57 -22.83
N TYR A 382 -6.29 -59.19 -23.82
CA TYR A 382 -6.42 -58.57 -25.15
C TYR A 382 -7.55 -57.54 -25.21
N MET A 383 -8.65 -57.74 -24.45
CA MET A 383 -9.69 -56.72 -24.28
C MET A 383 -9.15 -55.48 -23.56
N LYS A 384 -8.26 -55.66 -22.58
CA LYS A 384 -7.58 -54.55 -21.93
C LYS A 384 -6.66 -53.80 -22.89
N THR A 385 -5.92 -54.50 -23.76
CA THR A 385 -5.00 -53.85 -24.70
C THR A 385 -5.71 -52.89 -25.67
N ILE A 386 -6.92 -53.23 -26.13
CA ILE A 386 -7.69 -52.32 -26.98
C ILE A 386 -8.26 -51.13 -26.18
N ALA A 387 -8.74 -51.37 -24.96
CA ALA A 387 -9.22 -50.31 -24.07
C ALA A 387 -8.09 -49.32 -23.70
N ASP A 388 -6.89 -49.83 -23.44
CA ASP A 388 -5.68 -49.03 -23.20
C ASP A 388 -5.35 -48.15 -24.42
N LEU A 389 -5.43 -48.71 -25.65
CA LEU A 389 -5.22 -47.94 -26.88
C LEU A 389 -6.26 -46.82 -27.05
N GLU A 390 -7.54 -47.10 -26.81
CA GLU A 390 -8.61 -46.10 -26.91
C GLU A 390 -8.41 -44.96 -25.90
N LEU A 391 -8.03 -45.28 -24.67
CA LEU A 391 -7.72 -44.30 -23.63
C LEU A 391 -6.49 -43.46 -24.01
N HIS A 392 -5.38 -44.09 -24.38
CA HIS A 392 -4.15 -43.40 -24.77
C HIS A 392 -4.37 -42.52 -26.02
N TYR A 393 -5.21 -42.96 -26.95
CA TYR A 393 -5.53 -42.18 -28.15
C TYR A 393 -6.36 -40.93 -27.80
N GLN A 394 -7.33 -41.04 -26.89
CA GLN A 394 -8.05 -39.88 -26.36
C GLN A 394 -7.12 -38.90 -25.64
N GLU A 395 -6.17 -39.41 -24.83
CA GLU A 395 -5.16 -38.56 -24.19
C GLU A 395 -4.26 -37.87 -25.21
N PHE A 396 -3.86 -38.57 -26.28
CA PHE A 396 -3.09 -37.96 -27.37
C PHE A 396 -3.88 -36.83 -28.02
N ILE A 397 -5.16 -37.04 -28.40
CA ILE A 397 -5.99 -35.99 -29.00
C ILE A 397 -6.05 -34.76 -28.06
N ARG A 398 -6.30 -34.99 -26.77
CA ARG A 398 -6.39 -33.91 -25.77
C ARG A 398 -5.08 -33.12 -25.65
N ASN A 399 -3.94 -33.81 -25.54
CA ASN A 399 -2.63 -33.18 -25.37
C ASN A 399 -2.10 -32.56 -26.69
N SER A 400 -2.52 -33.09 -27.85
CA SER A 400 -2.07 -32.67 -29.18
C SER A 400 -2.81 -31.43 -29.72
N GLN A 401 -3.89 -31.00 -29.06
CA GLN A 401 -4.66 -29.82 -29.48
C GLN A 401 -3.84 -28.51 -29.36
N GLY A 402 -3.04 -28.37 -28.31
CA GLY A 402 -2.18 -27.19 -28.07
C GLY A 402 -0.67 -27.46 -28.26
N SER A 403 -0.30 -28.68 -28.62
CA SER A 403 1.11 -29.07 -28.82
C SER A 403 1.63 -28.59 -30.17
N GLU A 404 2.88 -28.14 -30.21
CA GLU A 404 3.58 -27.79 -31.45
C GLU A 404 4.39 -28.98 -32.03
N MET A 405 4.31 -30.16 -31.39
CA MET A 405 5.08 -31.35 -31.80
C MET A 405 4.50 -32.07 -33.02
N PHE A 406 3.17 -32.03 -33.20
CA PHE A 406 2.47 -32.82 -34.22
C PHE A 406 1.68 -31.91 -35.17
N GLY A 407 2.08 -31.90 -36.43
CA GLY A 407 1.32 -31.24 -37.49
C GLY A 407 0.11 -32.07 -37.91
N ASP A 408 -0.74 -31.51 -38.77
CA ASP A 408 -1.98 -32.18 -39.21
C ASP A 408 -1.72 -33.47 -40.00
N ASP A 409 -0.57 -33.56 -40.69
CA ASP A 409 -0.15 -34.80 -41.35
C ASP A 409 0.16 -35.91 -40.34
N ASP A 410 0.83 -35.60 -39.24
CA ASP A 410 1.13 -36.58 -38.19
C ASP A 410 -0.15 -37.02 -37.48
N LYS A 411 -1.06 -36.08 -37.19
CA LYS A 411 -2.37 -36.34 -36.59
C LYS A 411 -3.20 -37.28 -37.48
N ARG A 412 -3.22 -37.04 -38.79
CA ARG A 412 -3.86 -37.94 -39.76
C ARG A 412 -3.18 -39.30 -39.80
N LYS A 413 -1.84 -39.35 -39.77
CA LYS A 413 -1.07 -40.61 -39.79
C LYS A 413 -1.40 -41.50 -38.60
N ILE A 414 -1.43 -40.95 -37.38
CA ILE A 414 -1.77 -41.74 -36.19
C ILE A 414 -3.25 -42.11 -36.16
N GLN A 415 -4.15 -41.23 -36.64
CA GLN A 415 -5.58 -41.56 -36.78
C GLN A 415 -5.79 -42.77 -37.71
N SER A 416 -5.11 -42.81 -38.84
CA SER A 416 -5.15 -43.98 -39.74
C SER A 416 -4.62 -45.24 -39.06
N GLN A 417 -3.46 -45.16 -38.39
CA GLN A 417 -2.88 -46.32 -37.71
C GLN A 417 -3.76 -46.85 -36.56
N PHE A 418 -4.43 -45.96 -35.83
CA PHE A 418 -5.40 -46.30 -34.80
C PHE A 418 -6.62 -47.02 -35.38
N THR A 419 -7.23 -46.45 -36.43
CA THR A 419 -8.40 -47.07 -37.10
C THR A 419 -8.04 -48.41 -37.73
N ASP A 420 -6.86 -48.54 -38.32
CA ASP A 420 -6.37 -49.81 -38.89
C ASP A 420 -6.15 -50.86 -37.80
N ALA A 421 -5.56 -50.49 -36.66
CA ALA A 421 -5.37 -51.39 -35.52
C ALA A 421 -6.72 -51.84 -34.91
N GLN A 422 -7.70 -50.93 -34.77
CA GLN A 422 -9.04 -51.26 -34.32
C GLN A 422 -9.72 -52.29 -35.24
N LYS A 423 -9.68 -52.08 -36.56
CA LYS A 423 -10.24 -53.02 -37.54
C LYS A 423 -9.55 -54.38 -37.51
N HIS A 424 -8.21 -54.39 -37.38
CA HIS A 424 -7.43 -55.62 -37.26
C HIS A 424 -7.83 -56.42 -36.01
N TYR A 425 -7.92 -55.76 -34.85
CA TYR A 425 -8.38 -56.38 -33.61
C TYR A 425 -9.79 -56.97 -33.76
N GLN A 426 -10.74 -56.21 -34.30
CA GLN A 426 -12.12 -56.68 -34.51
C GLN A 426 -12.17 -57.91 -35.42
N THR A 427 -11.33 -57.96 -36.46
CA THR A 427 -11.23 -59.12 -37.36
C THR A 427 -10.76 -60.36 -36.60
N LEU A 428 -9.74 -60.24 -35.74
CA LEU A 428 -9.23 -61.34 -34.94
C LEU A 428 -10.25 -61.85 -33.91
N VAL A 429 -11.02 -60.94 -33.29
CA VAL A 429 -12.08 -61.28 -32.33
C VAL A 429 -13.22 -62.06 -32.99
N ILE A 430 -13.66 -61.64 -34.18
CA ILE A 430 -14.71 -62.35 -34.94
C ILE A 430 -14.27 -63.77 -35.33
N GLN A 431 -12.98 -63.99 -35.57
CA GLN A 431 -12.41 -65.28 -35.99
C GLN A 431 -12.11 -66.24 -34.82
N LEU A 432 -12.29 -65.84 -33.55
CA LEU A 432 -12.12 -66.70 -32.39
C LEU A 432 -13.38 -67.57 -32.13
N PRO A 433 -13.25 -68.91 -32.07
CA PRO A 433 -14.39 -69.79 -31.77
C PRO A 433 -14.83 -69.60 -30.31
N GLY A 434 -16.06 -69.15 -30.09
CA GLY A 434 -16.64 -68.95 -28.75
C GLY A 434 -17.11 -67.53 -28.44
N TYR A 435 -16.95 -66.56 -29.35
CA TYR A 435 -17.54 -65.23 -29.20
C TYR A 435 -19.05 -65.28 -29.48
N PRO A 436 -19.95 -64.95 -28.52
CA PRO A 436 -21.37 -64.78 -28.82
C PRO A 436 -21.52 -63.62 -29.80
N GLN A 437 -22.22 -63.83 -30.91
CA GLN A 437 -22.64 -62.77 -31.82
C GLN A 437 -23.61 -61.83 -31.10
N HIS A 438 -23.09 -60.78 -30.46
CA HIS A 438 -23.82 -59.52 -30.35
C HIS A 438 -23.23 -58.55 -31.37
N GLN A 439 -23.91 -58.45 -32.51
CA GLN A 439 -23.70 -57.37 -33.46
C GLN A 439 -24.01 -56.05 -32.77
N THR A 440 -22.98 -55.28 -32.45
CA THR A 440 -23.08 -53.83 -32.38
C THR A 440 -22.24 -53.31 -33.53
N VAL A 441 -22.88 -53.19 -34.69
CA VAL A 441 -22.31 -52.48 -35.84
C VAL A 441 -22.57 -51.01 -35.57
N THR A 442 -21.55 -50.28 -35.11
CA THR A 442 -21.56 -48.82 -35.13
C THR A 442 -21.12 -48.39 -36.53
N THR A 443 -22.07 -48.35 -37.48
CA THR A 443 -21.85 -47.69 -38.76
C THR A 443 -22.04 -46.19 -38.54
N THR A 444 -20.95 -45.43 -38.62
CA THR A 444 -21.00 -43.99 -38.90
C THR A 444 -21.36 -43.83 -40.37
N GLU A 445 -22.62 -43.51 -40.68
CA GLU A 445 -22.99 -42.95 -41.99
C GLU A 445 -23.91 -41.74 -41.84
N ILE A 446 -23.51 -40.69 -42.55
CA ILE A 446 -24.20 -39.43 -42.73
C ILE A 446 -25.19 -39.61 -43.90
N THR A 447 -26.32 -38.88 -43.83
CA THR A 447 -27.19 -38.34 -44.91
C THR A 447 -28.57 -38.96 -45.26
N HIS A 448 -29.61 -38.12 -45.06
CA HIS A 448 -30.79 -37.75 -45.87
C HIS A 448 -31.90 -38.74 -46.31
N HIS A 449 -33.13 -38.39 -45.86
CA HIS A 449 -34.48 -38.44 -46.49
C HIS A 449 -35.11 -39.75 -47.04
N GLY A 450 -36.30 -40.09 -46.47
CA GLY A 450 -37.49 -40.43 -47.28
C GLY A 450 -38.36 -41.64 -46.87
N THR A 451 -39.54 -41.37 -46.27
CA THR A 451 -40.86 -42.09 -46.37
C THR A 451 -41.01 -43.54 -45.84
N CYS A 452 -41.64 -43.74 -44.65
CA CYS A 452 -43.06 -44.16 -44.35
C CYS A 452 -43.35 -45.67 -44.59
N GLN A 453 -43.97 -46.48 -43.71
CA GLN A 453 -45.10 -46.34 -42.76
C GLN A 453 -44.88 -47.28 -41.53
N ASP A 454 -44.97 -46.85 -40.27
CA ASP A 454 -46.17 -46.60 -39.43
C ASP A 454 -47.12 -47.79 -39.26
N VAL A 455 -47.04 -48.51 -38.11
CA VAL A 455 -48.16 -48.75 -37.15
C VAL A 455 -47.59 -49.23 -35.78
N ASN A 456 -46.78 -48.42 -35.10
CA ASN A 456 -46.57 -48.51 -33.62
C ASN A 456 -45.70 -47.39 -33.02
N HIS A 457 -45.27 -46.42 -33.83
CA HIS A 457 -44.29 -45.42 -33.44
C HIS A 457 -44.89 -44.17 -32.78
N ASN A 458 -46.19 -43.88 -32.93
CA ASN A 458 -46.75 -42.61 -32.46
C ASN A 458 -46.73 -42.42 -30.93
N LYS A 459 -46.90 -43.47 -30.11
CA LYS A 459 -46.85 -43.32 -28.63
C LYS A 459 -45.43 -43.18 -28.06
N VAL A 460 -44.43 -43.79 -28.70
CA VAL A 460 -43.02 -43.74 -28.26
C VAL A 460 -42.31 -42.51 -28.82
N ILE A 461 -42.69 -42.05 -30.02
CA ILE A 461 -42.19 -40.80 -30.60
C ILE A 461 -42.75 -39.57 -29.87
N GLU A 462 -44.01 -39.58 -29.44
CA GLU A 462 -44.56 -38.46 -28.66
C GLU A 462 -43.92 -38.34 -27.28
N THR A 463 -43.67 -39.46 -26.58
CA THR A 463 -42.98 -39.46 -25.28
C THR A 463 -41.49 -39.10 -25.38
N ASN A 464 -40.79 -39.57 -26.41
CA ASN A 464 -39.40 -39.18 -26.65
C ASN A 464 -39.26 -37.72 -27.11
N ARG A 465 -40.20 -37.20 -27.94
CA ARG A 465 -40.22 -35.76 -28.29
C ARG A 465 -40.55 -34.85 -27.12
N GLU A 466 -41.40 -35.30 -26.19
CA GLU A 466 -41.73 -34.53 -24.99
C GLU A 466 -40.56 -34.53 -23.99
N ASN A 467 -39.85 -35.66 -23.84
CA ASN A 467 -38.62 -35.75 -23.06
C ASN A 467 -37.48 -34.89 -23.63
N ASP A 468 -37.27 -34.90 -24.96
CA ASP A 468 -36.25 -34.05 -25.61
C ASP A 468 -36.54 -32.55 -25.43
N LYS A 469 -37.82 -32.15 -25.47
CA LYS A 469 -38.26 -30.77 -25.18
C LYS A 469 -38.03 -30.42 -23.71
N GLN A 470 -38.35 -31.32 -22.78
CA GLN A 470 -38.14 -31.11 -21.35
C GLN A 470 -36.63 -31.07 -21.00
N GLU A 471 -35.80 -31.88 -21.64
CA GLU A 471 -34.33 -31.82 -21.51
C GLU A 471 -33.77 -30.48 -22.02
N THR A 472 -34.22 -30.05 -23.20
CA THR A 472 -33.77 -28.79 -23.80
C THR A 472 -34.20 -27.59 -22.95
N TRP A 473 -35.42 -27.64 -22.40
CA TRP A 473 -35.90 -26.63 -21.46
C TRP A 473 -35.07 -26.62 -20.18
N MET A 474 -34.75 -27.79 -19.60
CA MET A 474 -33.93 -27.90 -18.40
C MET A 474 -32.51 -27.34 -18.60
N LEU A 475 -31.89 -27.64 -19.74
CA LEU A 475 -30.58 -27.08 -20.11
C LEU A 475 -30.64 -25.56 -20.25
N MET A 476 -31.70 -25.01 -20.83
CA MET A 476 -31.89 -23.57 -20.98
C MET A 476 -32.10 -22.88 -19.62
N GLU A 477 -32.85 -23.51 -18.71
CA GLU A 477 -33.08 -22.97 -17.36
C GLU A 477 -31.81 -23.05 -16.51
N LEU A 478 -31.00 -24.11 -16.62
CA LEU A 478 -29.69 -24.20 -15.97
C LEU A 478 -28.71 -23.13 -16.48
N GLN A 479 -28.69 -22.86 -17.78
CA GLN A 479 -27.89 -21.77 -18.35
C GLN A 479 -28.34 -20.39 -17.84
N LYS A 480 -29.65 -20.19 -17.69
CA LYS A 480 -30.22 -18.95 -17.13
C LYS A 480 -29.81 -18.78 -15.67
N ILE A 481 -29.88 -19.83 -14.86
CA ILE A 481 -29.42 -19.81 -13.46
C ILE A 481 -27.92 -19.54 -13.38
N ARG A 482 -27.11 -20.16 -14.24
CA ARG A 482 -25.68 -19.91 -14.30
C ARG A 482 -25.36 -18.43 -14.52
N ARG A 483 -26.05 -17.77 -15.46
CA ARG A 483 -25.90 -16.31 -15.69
C ARG A 483 -26.36 -15.47 -14.50
N GLN A 484 -27.41 -15.88 -13.80
CA GLN A 484 -27.87 -15.20 -12.59
C GLN A 484 -26.85 -15.31 -11.45
N ILE A 485 -26.22 -16.47 -11.28
CA ILE A 485 -25.14 -16.71 -10.32
C ILE A 485 -23.91 -15.85 -10.68
N GLU A 486 -23.50 -15.81 -11.95
CA GLU A 486 -22.41 -14.93 -12.42
C GLU A 486 -22.72 -13.44 -12.20
N HIS A 487 -23.99 -13.04 -12.34
CA HIS A 487 -24.43 -11.68 -12.03
C HIS A 487 -24.35 -11.35 -10.53
N CYS A 488 -24.70 -12.31 -9.66
CA CYS A 488 -24.50 -12.19 -8.21
C CYS A 488 -23.00 -12.06 -7.87
N GLU A 489 -22.13 -12.88 -8.47
CA GLU A 489 -20.67 -12.79 -8.31
C GLU A 489 -20.12 -11.41 -8.70
N GLY A 490 -20.59 -10.85 -9.83
CA GLY A 490 -20.21 -9.52 -10.27
C GLY A 490 -20.58 -8.41 -9.27
N ARG A 491 -21.78 -8.45 -8.67
CA ARG A 491 -22.23 -7.45 -7.69
C ARG A 491 -21.49 -7.52 -6.35
N MET A 492 -20.84 -8.65 -6.05
CA MET A 492 -19.97 -8.81 -4.89
C MET A 492 -18.56 -8.21 -5.08
N THR A 493 -18.12 -7.95 -6.32
CA THR A 493 -16.77 -7.43 -6.57
C THR A 493 -16.57 -6.00 -6.03
N LEU A 494 -15.48 -5.81 -5.29
CA LEU A 494 -15.15 -4.57 -4.58
C LEU A 494 -14.53 -3.52 -5.50
N LYS A 495 -15.16 -2.34 -5.60
CA LYS A 495 -14.49 -1.09 -5.99
C LYS A 495 -14.25 -0.27 -4.71
N ASN A 496 -12.98 0.07 -4.47
CA ASN A 496 -12.38 0.92 -3.44
C ASN A 496 -13.29 1.50 -2.33
N LEU A 497 -12.96 1.21 -1.07
CA LEU A 497 -13.57 1.86 0.10
C LEU A 497 -12.94 3.26 0.31
N PRO A 498 -13.73 4.36 0.31
CA PRO A 498 -13.20 5.70 0.59
C PRO A 498 -12.81 5.88 2.07
N LEU A 499 -12.00 6.91 2.33
CA LEU A 499 -11.58 7.34 3.68
C LEU A 499 -12.78 7.59 4.62
N ALA A 500 -12.55 7.43 5.92
CA ALA A 500 -13.55 7.54 6.98
C ALA A 500 -14.06 9.00 7.13
N ASP A 501 -15.12 9.34 6.39
CA ASP A 501 -15.90 10.57 6.52
C ASP A 501 -17.41 10.23 6.74
N GLN A 502 -18.27 11.24 6.95
CA GLN A 502 -19.73 11.00 7.02
C GLN A 502 -20.30 10.39 5.72
N GLY A 503 -19.68 10.62 4.57
CA GLY A 503 -20.04 10.01 3.28
C GLY A 503 -19.76 8.50 3.22
N SER A 504 -18.74 8.02 3.94
CA SER A 504 -18.33 6.62 4.00
C SER A 504 -19.35 5.75 4.75
N SER A 505 -20.03 6.31 5.76
CA SER A 505 -21.13 5.63 6.47
C SER A 505 -22.34 5.39 5.55
N HIS A 506 -22.66 6.38 4.70
CA HIS A 506 -23.71 6.25 3.69
C HIS A 506 -23.32 5.19 2.65
N HIS A 507 -22.08 5.22 2.15
CA HIS A 507 -21.57 4.25 1.18
C HIS A 507 -21.58 2.80 1.73
N ILE A 508 -21.16 2.60 2.98
CA ILE A 508 -21.23 1.29 3.65
C ILE A 508 -22.69 0.83 3.78
N THR A 509 -23.62 1.73 4.09
CA THR A 509 -25.05 1.40 4.20
C THR A 509 -25.66 1.00 2.85
N VAL A 510 -25.32 1.71 1.76
CA VAL A 510 -25.72 1.33 0.41
C VAL A 510 -25.17 -0.05 0.06
N LYS A 511 -23.90 -0.32 0.35
CA LYS A 511 -23.29 -1.62 0.06
C LYS A 511 -23.91 -2.77 0.85
N ILE A 512 -24.27 -2.54 2.11
CA ILE A 512 -25.02 -3.52 2.93
C ILE A 512 -26.37 -3.85 2.28
N ASN A 513 -27.10 -2.84 1.77
CA ASN A 513 -28.38 -3.07 1.12
C ASN A 513 -28.23 -3.82 -0.23
N GLU A 514 -27.18 -3.52 -1.00
CA GLU A 514 -26.86 -4.28 -2.22
C GLU A 514 -26.59 -5.77 -1.92
N LEU A 515 -25.79 -6.06 -0.90
CA LEU A 515 -25.48 -7.44 -0.51
C LEU A 515 -26.70 -8.19 0.03
N LYS A 516 -27.60 -7.52 0.76
CA LYS A 516 -28.90 -8.09 1.14
C LYS A 516 -29.77 -8.41 -0.06
N SER A 517 -29.74 -7.57 -1.10
CA SER A 517 -30.40 -7.88 -2.37
C SER A 517 -29.80 -9.11 -3.04
N VAL A 518 -28.47 -9.26 -3.03
CA VAL A 518 -27.78 -10.46 -3.55
C VAL A 518 -28.19 -11.72 -2.77
N GLN A 519 -28.36 -11.62 -1.46
CA GLN A 519 -28.83 -12.73 -0.62
C GLN A 519 -30.27 -13.15 -0.94
N ASN A 520 -31.17 -12.18 -1.18
CA ASN A 520 -32.54 -12.45 -1.61
C ASN A 520 -32.58 -13.11 -3.00
N ASP A 521 -31.76 -12.62 -3.94
CA ASP A 521 -31.67 -13.19 -5.29
C ASP A 521 -31.09 -14.61 -5.24
N SER A 522 -30.11 -14.85 -4.36
CA SER A 522 -29.54 -16.18 -4.11
C SER A 522 -30.58 -17.16 -3.56
N GLN A 523 -31.43 -16.72 -2.64
CA GLN A 523 -32.53 -17.52 -2.11
C GLN A 523 -33.55 -17.90 -3.20
N ALA A 524 -33.92 -16.95 -4.07
CA ALA A 524 -34.79 -17.22 -5.20
C ALA A 524 -34.15 -18.22 -6.20
N ILE A 525 -32.84 -18.11 -6.45
CA ILE A 525 -32.11 -19.07 -7.29
C ILE A 525 -32.09 -20.46 -6.64
N ALA A 526 -31.93 -20.56 -5.32
CA ALA A 526 -31.96 -21.82 -4.59
C ALA A 526 -33.32 -22.53 -4.73
N GLU A 527 -34.43 -21.79 -4.70
CA GLU A 527 -35.77 -22.34 -4.89
C GLU A 527 -35.95 -22.94 -6.29
N VAL A 528 -35.51 -22.23 -7.34
CA VAL A 528 -35.57 -22.73 -8.72
C VAL A 528 -34.62 -23.93 -8.91
N LEU A 529 -33.41 -23.92 -8.34
CA LEU A 529 -32.49 -25.05 -8.40
C LEU A 529 -33.05 -26.29 -7.69
N ASN A 530 -33.78 -26.11 -6.59
CA ASN A 530 -34.46 -27.23 -5.91
C ASN A 530 -35.57 -27.83 -6.77
N GLN A 531 -36.38 -26.99 -7.44
CA GLN A 531 -37.38 -27.46 -8.40
C GLN A 531 -36.76 -28.23 -9.57
N LEU A 532 -35.63 -27.75 -10.10
CA LEU A 532 -34.88 -28.46 -11.15
C LEU A 532 -34.29 -29.78 -10.64
N LYS A 533 -33.80 -29.81 -9.40
CA LYS A 533 -33.30 -31.03 -8.75
C LYS A 533 -34.38 -32.09 -8.60
N ASP A 534 -35.61 -31.71 -8.25
CA ASP A 534 -36.73 -32.63 -8.15
C ASP A 534 -37.13 -33.20 -9.53
N MET A 535 -37.06 -32.36 -10.57
CA MET A 535 -37.30 -32.80 -11.95
C MET A 535 -36.18 -33.66 -12.54
N LEU A 536 -34.97 -33.69 -11.97
CA LEU A 536 -33.90 -34.60 -12.41
C LEU A 536 -34.35 -36.07 -12.36
N ALA A 537 -35.22 -36.43 -11.41
CA ALA A 537 -35.72 -37.80 -11.27
C ALA A 537 -36.42 -38.31 -12.55
N ASN A 538 -37.01 -37.41 -13.34
CA ASN A 538 -37.70 -37.74 -14.59
C ASN A 538 -36.74 -38.12 -15.73
N PHE A 539 -35.45 -37.82 -15.60
CA PHE A 539 -34.43 -38.08 -16.62
C PHE A 539 -33.54 -39.30 -16.30
N ARG A 540 -33.90 -40.11 -15.28
CA ARG A 540 -33.16 -41.34 -14.95
C ARG A 540 -33.18 -42.30 -16.14
N GLY A 541 -32.03 -42.49 -16.78
CA GLY A 541 -31.87 -43.32 -17.98
C GLY A 541 -31.49 -42.55 -19.25
N SER A 542 -31.51 -41.21 -19.22
CA SER A 542 -30.99 -40.36 -20.30
C SER A 542 -29.45 -40.32 -20.28
N GLU A 543 -28.82 -40.32 -21.45
CA GLU A 543 -27.37 -40.17 -21.62
C GLU A 543 -26.82 -38.87 -20.99
N LYS A 544 -27.67 -37.83 -20.89
CA LYS A 544 -27.31 -36.52 -20.32
C LYS A 544 -27.58 -36.41 -18.83
N TYR A 545 -28.18 -37.41 -18.19
CA TYR A 545 -28.54 -37.37 -16.77
C TYR A 545 -27.33 -37.09 -15.87
N CYS A 546 -26.19 -37.74 -16.14
CA CYS A 546 -24.95 -37.54 -15.38
C CYS A 546 -24.45 -36.09 -15.50
N TYR A 547 -24.55 -35.51 -16.70
CA TYR A 547 -24.19 -34.11 -16.94
C TYR A 547 -25.13 -33.14 -16.21
N LEU A 548 -26.45 -33.33 -16.34
CA LEU A 548 -27.45 -32.50 -15.68
C LEU A 548 -27.34 -32.58 -14.15
N GLN A 549 -27.07 -33.77 -13.62
CA GLN A 549 -26.85 -33.98 -12.19
C GLN A 549 -25.59 -33.26 -11.68
N ASN A 550 -24.48 -33.37 -12.41
CA ASN A 550 -23.24 -32.67 -12.07
C ASN A 550 -23.37 -31.15 -12.19
N GLU A 551 -24.10 -30.66 -13.19
CA GLU A 551 -24.34 -29.24 -13.40
C GLU A 551 -25.21 -28.65 -12.28
N VAL A 552 -26.32 -29.30 -11.91
CA VAL A 552 -27.17 -28.88 -10.79
C VAL A 552 -26.38 -28.85 -9.48
N PHE A 553 -25.59 -29.89 -9.20
CA PHE A 553 -24.77 -29.95 -7.97
C PHE A 553 -23.67 -28.88 -7.96
N GLY A 554 -23.01 -28.64 -9.10
CA GLY A 554 -22.01 -27.58 -9.24
C GLY A 554 -22.60 -26.18 -9.04
N LEU A 555 -23.84 -25.93 -9.52
CA LEU A 555 -24.54 -24.66 -9.29
C LEU A 555 -24.95 -24.48 -7.82
N PHE A 556 -25.38 -25.55 -7.12
CA PHE A 556 -25.61 -25.51 -5.67
C PHE A 556 -24.34 -25.14 -4.90
N GLN A 557 -23.20 -25.76 -5.22
CA GLN A 557 -21.92 -25.46 -4.56
C GLN A 557 -21.49 -24.02 -4.79
N LYS A 558 -21.66 -23.49 -6.00
CA LYS A 558 -21.38 -22.07 -6.29
C LYS A 558 -22.30 -21.14 -5.49
N LEU A 559 -23.59 -21.47 -5.40
CA LEU A 559 -24.56 -20.69 -4.64
C LEU A 559 -24.26 -20.69 -3.14
N GLU A 560 -23.85 -21.83 -2.58
CA GLU A 560 -23.40 -21.96 -1.18
C GLU A 560 -22.17 -21.09 -0.91
N ASN A 561 -21.20 -21.08 -1.83
CA ASN A 561 -20.03 -20.20 -1.73
C ASN A 561 -20.42 -18.71 -1.76
N ILE A 562 -21.32 -18.31 -2.66
CA ILE A 562 -21.83 -16.94 -2.74
C ILE A 562 -22.51 -16.54 -1.42
N ASN A 563 -23.34 -17.41 -0.84
CA ASN A 563 -24.01 -17.15 0.43
C ASN A 563 -22.99 -17.03 1.57
N GLY A 564 -22.04 -17.96 1.68
CA GLY A 564 -21.01 -17.92 2.71
C GLY A 564 -20.14 -16.66 2.66
N VAL A 565 -19.73 -16.24 1.45
CA VAL A 565 -18.96 -14.99 1.26
C VAL A 565 -19.82 -13.76 1.52
N THR A 566 -21.08 -13.74 1.05
CA THR A 566 -22.00 -12.62 1.25
C THR A 566 -22.30 -12.42 2.74
N ASP A 567 -22.55 -13.49 3.49
CA ASP A 567 -22.79 -13.43 4.94
C ASP A 567 -21.57 -12.96 5.71
N GLY A 568 -20.38 -13.49 5.37
CA GLY A 568 -19.12 -13.04 5.97
C GLY A 568 -18.85 -11.55 5.70
N TYR A 569 -19.17 -11.08 4.49
CA TYR A 569 -18.96 -9.70 4.10
C TYR A 569 -20.00 -8.76 4.72
N LEU A 570 -21.27 -9.16 4.79
CA LEU A 570 -22.33 -8.44 5.49
C LEU A 570 -22.01 -8.27 6.97
N ASN A 571 -21.56 -9.33 7.65
CA ASN A 571 -21.16 -9.27 9.04
C ASN A 571 -20.02 -8.27 9.24
N SER A 572 -18.97 -8.38 8.42
CA SER A 572 -17.80 -7.48 8.46
C SER A 572 -18.20 -6.02 8.24
N LEU A 573 -19.04 -5.73 7.23
CA LEU A 573 -19.51 -4.36 6.96
C LEU A 573 -20.41 -3.82 8.07
N CYS A 574 -21.24 -4.66 8.69
CA CYS A 574 -22.06 -4.27 9.83
C CYS A 574 -21.18 -3.89 11.03
N THR A 575 -20.13 -4.66 11.31
CA THR A 575 -19.15 -4.35 12.36
C THR A 575 -18.40 -3.06 12.07
N VAL A 576 -17.91 -2.87 10.83
CA VAL A 576 -17.20 -1.65 10.42
C VAL A 576 -18.11 -0.43 10.52
N ARG A 577 -19.39 -0.53 10.12
CA ARG A 577 -20.37 0.55 10.27
C ARG A 577 -20.60 0.91 11.74
N ALA A 578 -20.72 -0.08 12.62
CA ALA A 578 -20.89 0.15 14.05
C ALA A 578 -19.64 0.83 14.67
N LEU A 579 -18.44 0.40 14.27
CA LEU A 579 -17.18 1.04 14.69
C LEU A 579 -17.08 2.48 14.19
N LEU A 580 -17.39 2.73 12.93
CA LEU A 580 -17.38 4.09 12.37
C LEU A 580 -18.37 4.99 13.10
N GLN A 581 -19.57 4.49 13.41
CA GLN A 581 -20.56 5.23 14.19
C GLN A 581 -20.05 5.56 15.60
N ALA A 582 -19.38 4.61 16.27
CA ALA A 582 -18.77 4.83 17.59
C ALA A 582 -17.62 5.86 17.54
N ILE A 583 -16.81 5.82 16.48
CA ILE A 583 -15.74 6.79 16.25
C ILE A 583 -16.33 8.19 16.06
N LEU A 584 -17.34 8.34 15.19
CA LEU A 584 -18.00 9.64 14.96
C LEU A 584 -18.65 10.18 16.23
N GLN A 585 -19.32 9.34 17.02
CA GLN A 585 -19.88 9.74 18.32
C GLN A 585 -18.81 10.18 19.32
N THR A 586 -17.66 9.49 19.33
CA THR A 586 -16.52 9.85 20.18
C THR A 586 -15.88 11.16 19.72
N GLU A 587 -15.76 11.37 18.41
CA GLU A 587 -15.25 12.61 17.82
C GLU A 587 -16.17 13.79 18.14
N ASP A 588 -17.49 13.62 18.05
CA ASP A 588 -18.47 14.63 18.44
C ASP A 588 -18.38 14.94 19.94
N MET A 589 -18.25 13.94 20.81
CA MET A 589 -17.97 14.16 22.23
C MET A 589 -16.66 14.93 22.44
N LEU A 590 -15.58 14.54 21.77
CA LEU A 590 -14.30 15.24 21.86
C LEU A 590 -14.39 16.68 21.37
N LYS A 591 -15.18 16.95 20.33
CA LYS A 591 -15.47 18.32 19.87
C LYS A 591 -16.23 19.12 20.93
N VAL A 592 -17.21 18.51 21.60
CA VAL A 592 -17.94 19.16 22.71
C VAL A 592 -17.01 19.42 23.90
N TYR A 593 -16.18 18.46 24.30
CA TYR A 593 -15.20 18.65 25.36
C TYR A 593 -14.17 19.71 24.98
N LYS A 594 -13.67 19.69 23.74
CA LYS A 594 -12.76 20.70 23.21
C LYS A 594 -13.41 22.08 23.18
N ALA A 595 -14.67 22.19 22.77
CA ALA A 595 -15.43 23.44 22.81
C ALA A 595 -15.60 23.96 24.24
N ARG A 596 -15.91 23.07 25.20
CA ARG A 596 -16.00 23.42 26.63
C ARG A 596 -14.65 23.81 27.24
N LEU A 597 -13.55 23.18 26.83
CA LEU A 597 -12.18 23.56 27.21
C LEU A 597 -11.78 24.91 26.60
N THR A 598 -12.20 25.20 25.37
CA THR A 598 -12.00 26.54 24.80
C THR A 598 -12.91 27.59 25.44
N GLU A 599 -14.07 27.21 25.98
CA GLU A 599 -14.88 28.06 26.85
C GLU A 599 -14.26 28.19 28.26
N GLU A 600 -13.52 27.19 28.78
CA GLU A 600 -12.72 27.28 30.01
C GLU A 600 -11.58 28.30 29.89
N GLU A 601 -11.04 28.58 28.71
CA GLU A 601 -10.12 29.72 28.49
C GLU A 601 -10.84 31.09 28.59
N THR A 602 -12.18 31.09 28.63
CA THR A 602 -13.02 32.26 28.86
C THR A 602 -13.75 32.19 30.21
N VAL A 603 -13.04 31.94 31.32
CA VAL A 603 -13.65 31.97 32.66
C VAL A 603 -14.28 33.35 32.94
N CYS A 604 -15.58 33.36 33.25
CA CYS A 604 -16.22 34.50 33.89
C CYS A 604 -15.85 34.50 35.39
N LEU A 605 -15.30 35.60 35.90
CA LEU A 605 -14.79 35.79 37.28
C LEU A 605 -15.87 35.76 38.39
N ASP A 606 -17.05 35.19 38.13
CA ASP A 606 -18.23 35.25 38.98
C ASP A 606 -18.38 33.95 39.81
N LEU A 607 -18.14 34.04 41.12
CA LEU A 607 -18.07 32.89 42.05
C LEU A 607 -19.37 32.08 42.12
N ASP A 608 -20.53 32.73 42.04
CA ASP A 608 -21.84 32.06 42.16
C ASP A 608 -22.13 31.12 40.99
N LYS A 609 -21.61 31.44 39.80
CA LYS A 609 -21.72 30.58 38.61
C LYS A 609 -20.82 29.36 38.75
N VAL A 610 -19.60 29.53 39.27
CA VAL A 610 -18.64 28.43 39.48
C VAL A 610 -19.21 27.38 40.45
N GLU A 611 -19.92 27.81 41.49
CA GLU A 611 -20.49 26.89 42.49
C GLU A 611 -21.72 26.13 41.96
N ALA A 612 -22.56 26.76 41.15
CA ALA A 612 -23.65 26.09 40.43
C ALA A 612 -23.14 25.03 39.43
N TYR A 613 -22.01 25.29 38.77
CA TYR A 613 -21.37 24.35 37.85
C TYR A 613 -20.73 23.15 38.56
N ARG A 614 -20.20 23.31 39.78
CA ARG A 614 -19.65 22.21 40.58
C ARG A 614 -20.69 21.15 40.94
N CYS A 615 -21.97 21.52 41.02
CA CYS A 615 -23.07 20.60 41.24
C CYS A 615 -23.45 19.77 40.00
N GLY A 616 -23.12 20.21 38.78
CA GLY A 616 -23.41 19.51 37.52
C GLY A 616 -22.33 18.53 37.04
N LEU A 617 -21.22 18.39 37.78
CA LEU A 617 -20.08 17.51 37.49
C LEU A 617 -20.11 16.17 38.25
N LYS A 618 -21.21 15.86 38.93
CA LYS A 618 -21.57 14.49 39.31
C LYS A 618 -22.45 13.88 38.21
#